data_AF-A0A2M7H281-F1
#
_entry.id   AF-A0A2M7H281-F1
#
_cell.length_a   1.000
_cell.length_b   1.000
_cell.length_c   1.000
_cell.angle_alpha   90.00
_cell.angle_beta   90.00
_cell.angle_gamma   90.00
#
_symmetry.space_group_name_H-M   'P 1'
#
loop_
_entity.id
_entity.type
_entity.pdbx_description
1 polymer ?
#
loop_
_entity_poly.entity_id
_entity_poly.type
_entity_poly.pdbx_seq_one_letter_code
_entity_poly.pdbx_strand_id
1 'polypeptide(L)'
;MRPEMTRIREQQPSRPKAVDLVHSAERPVRPVDLNGELAYEDWDTIYAEMEKNRASNWYLFSLLAMHLVLLFPERRQEIKLAESQWTELYDRVEMSRGRDWPFFSSHVKILLTLFPERRDQLNLDEGVKNGIQESVERYRETDLWTQSGLIVDLIIMFPELRNNYSRDITLKQSLQKGMDFYKSEPAVNLHYVVLAARFSVIFPQDKHDLQIDDKLWEEIYIERRQQRGSRVPELAELSLNAAILDVDEVSITRERGLELINREAVEPRSLPVRTSV
;
A
#
# COMPACT_ATOMS: atom_id res chain seq x y z
N MET A 1 -39.81 -3.24 -59.82
CA MET A 1 -38.35 -3.22 -59.65
C MET A 1 -38.05 -3.17 -58.16
N ARG A 2 -37.48 -4.25 -57.59
CA ARG A 2 -37.03 -4.31 -56.19
C ARG A 2 -35.50 -4.34 -56.18
N PRO A 3 -34.81 -3.60 -55.30
CA PRO A 3 -33.36 -3.59 -55.28
C PRO A 3 -32.82 -4.85 -54.58
N GLU A 4 -31.83 -5.49 -55.20
CA GLU A 4 -31.04 -6.57 -54.59
C GLU A 4 -30.16 -6.01 -53.47
N MET A 5 -30.31 -6.58 -52.26
CA MET A 5 -29.39 -6.35 -51.16
C MET A 5 -28.18 -7.29 -51.30
N THR A 6 -27.04 -6.71 -51.66
CA THR A 6 -25.74 -7.38 -51.64
C THR A 6 -25.29 -7.62 -50.19
N ARG A 7 -25.29 -8.87 -49.74
CA ARG A 7 -24.73 -9.28 -48.44
C ARG A 7 -23.21 -9.20 -48.48
N ILE A 8 -22.64 -8.20 -47.81
CA ILE A 8 -21.21 -8.13 -47.49
C ILE A 8 -20.95 -9.18 -46.40
N ARG A 9 -20.19 -10.24 -46.72
CA ARG A 9 -19.66 -11.19 -45.74
C ARG A 9 -18.44 -10.54 -45.10
N GLU A 10 -18.60 -10.03 -43.88
CA GLU A 10 -17.48 -9.67 -43.01
C GLU A 10 -16.68 -10.94 -42.68
N GLN A 11 -15.45 -11.00 -43.16
CA GLN A 11 -14.48 -12.02 -42.73
C GLN A 11 -14.07 -11.69 -41.29
N GLN A 12 -14.54 -12.49 -40.33
CA GLN A 12 -14.02 -12.42 -38.97
C GLN A 12 -12.53 -12.79 -38.96
N PRO A 13 -11.67 -12.04 -38.27
CA PRO A 13 -10.27 -12.41 -38.10
C PRO A 13 -10.20 -13.76 -37.38
N SER A 14 -9.40 -14.67 -37.94
CA SER A 14 -9.20 -16.01 -37.40
C SER A 14 -8.62 -15.91 -35.98
N ARG A 15 -9.36 -16.41 -34.99
CA ARG A 15 -8.87 -16.54 -33.62
C ARG A 15 -7.60 -17.40 -33.63
N PRO A 16 -6.49 -16.97 -32.99
CA PRO A 16 -5.31 -17.82 -32.82
C PRO A 16 -5.70 -19.14 -32.17
N LYS A 17 -5.23 -20.26 -32.71
CA LYS A 17 -5.46 -21.57 -32.11
C LYS A 17 -4.66 -21.64 -30.81
N ALA A 18 -5.25 -22.18 -29.76
CA ALA A 18 -4.62 -22.33 -28.44
C ALA A 18 -3.30 -23.15 -28.43
N VAL A 19 -2.95 -23.76 -29.56
CA VAL A 19 -1.72 -24.54 -29.75
C VAL A 19 -0.50 -23.64 -30.02
N ASP A 20 -0.70 -22.39 -30.46
CA ASP A 20 0.41 -21.47 -30.79
C ASP A 20 1.03 -20.77 -29.56
N LEU A 21 0.55 -21.04 -28.34
CA LEU A 21 1.04 -20.43 -27.09
C LEU A 21 1.98 -21.34 -26.28
N VAL A 22 2.24 -22.58 -26.72
CA VAL A 22 2.93 -23.60 -25.88
C VAL A 22 4.46 -23.61 -26.07
N HIS A 23 5.03 -22.74 -26.92
CA HIS A 23 6.48 -22.69 -27.19
C HIS A 23 7.12 -21.34 -26.91
N SER A 24 6.58 -20.57 -25.95
CA SER A 24 7.37 -19.49 -25.36
C SER A 24 8.45 -20.12 -24.49
N ALA A 25 9.62 -20.33 -25.08
CA ALA A 25 10.83 -20.77 -24.40
C ALA A 25 10.95 -20.04 -23.06
N GLU A 26 11.13 -20.81 -21.99
CA GLU A 26 11.40 -20.34 -20.64
C GLU A 26 12.52 -19.29 -20.72
N ARG A 27 12.12 -18.01 -20.69
CA ARG A 27 13.09 -16.95 -20.49
C ARG A 27 13.65 -17.20 -19.10
N PRO A 28 14.98 -17.25 -18.92
CA PRO A 28 15.53 -17.28 -17.58
C PRO A 28 14.99 -16.04 -16.87
N VAL A 29 14.17 -16.28 -15.84
CA VAL A 29 13.67 -15.26 -14.92
C VAL A 29 14.93 -14.64 -14.34
N ARG A 30 15.26 -13.43 -14.79
CA ARG A 30 16.33 -12.68 -14.13
C ARG A 30 15.83 -12.45 -12.71
N PRO A 31 16.65 -12.70 -11.67
CA PRO A 31 16.29 -12.30 -10.32
C PRO A 31 15.93 -10.81 -10.38
N VAL A 32 14.68 -10.50 -10.01
CA VAL A 32 14.19 -9.14 -9.96
C VAL A 32 15.00 -8.45 -8.87
N ASP A 33 15.79 -7.45 -9.25
CA ASP A 33 16.51 -6.61 -8.31
C ASP A 33 15.50 -5.67 -7.64
N LEU A 34 14.80 -6.18 -6.63
CA LEU A 34 13.77 -5.48 -5.87
C LEU A 34 14.34 -4.22 -5.18
N ASN A 35 15.61 -4.27 -4.75
CA ASN A 35 16.33 -3.14 -4.15
C ASN A 35 16.58 -2.00 -5.15
N GLY A 36 16.77 -2.31 -6.43
CA GLY A 36 17.03 -1.31 -7.47
C GLY A 36 15.80 -0.63 -8.07
N GLU A 37 14.59 -1.18 -7.88
CA GLU A 37 13.45 -0.86 -8.74
C GLU A 37 12.32 -0.04 -8.14
N LEU A 38 12.27 0.23 -6.82
CA LEU A 38 11.55 1.43 -6.32
C LEU A 38 12.31 2.68 -6.76
N ALA A 39 12.26 2.90 -8.08
CA ALA A 39 13.09 3.84 -8.80
C ALA A 39 12.75 5.27 -8.38
N TYR A 40 13.74 6.14 -8.49
CA TYR A 40 13.55 7.60 -8.46
C TYR A 40 12.34 8.07 -9.30
N GLU A 41 12.01 7.36 -10.37
CA GLU A 41 10.85 7.61 -11.22
C GLU A 41 9.50 7.51 -10.48
N ASP A 42 9.36 6.57 -9.53
CA ASP A 42 8.16 6.45 -8.72
C ASP A 42 8.05 7.62 -7.74
N TRP A 43 9.19 8.05 -7.16
CA TRP A 43 9.20 9.27 -6.34
C TRP A 43 8.68 10.46 -7.16
N ASP A 44 9.26 10.74 -8.33
CA ASP A 44 8.92 11.94 -9.10
C ASP A 44 7.43 11.91 -9.51
N THR A 45 6.93 10.73 -9.89
CA THR A 45 5.53 10.54 -10.27
C THR A 45 4.58 10.75 -9.10
N ILE A 46 4.85 10.12 -7.94
CA ILE A 46 4.01 10.22 -6.75
C ILE A 46 4.09 11.62 -6.15
N TYR A 47 5.28 12.23 -6.12
CA TYR A 47 5.50 13.60 -5.64
C TYR A 47 4.76 14.63 -6.50
N ALA A 48 4.81 14.50 -7.83
CA ALA A 48 4.09 15.40 -8.73
C ALA A 48 2.57 15.33 -8.51
N GLU A 49 2.00 14.13 -8.34
CA GLU A 49 0.57 14.00 -8.04
C GLU A 49 0.23 14.52 -6.64
N MET A 50 1.09 14.29 -5.65
CA MET A 50 0.94 14.85 -4.30
C MET A 50 0.86 16.39 -4.37
N GLU A 51 1.81 17.03 -5.05
CA GLU A 51 1.84 18.50 -5.20
C GLU A 51 0.59 19.05 -5.90
N LYS A 52 0.12 18.37 -6.96
CA LYS A 52 -1.11 18.73 -7.66
C LYS A 52 -2.34 18.74 -6.74
N ASN A 53 -2.36 17.88 -5.73
CA ASN A 53 -3.47 17.75 -4.79
C ASN A 53 -3.30 18.59 -3.52
N ARG A 54 -2.12 19.20 -3.29
CA ARG A 54 -1.77 19.94 -2.07
C ARG A 54 -2.79 21.00 -1.68
N ALA A 55 -3.41 21.68 -2.65
CA ALA A 55 -4.36 22.77 -2.40
C ALA A 55 -5.84 22.38 -2.61
N SER A 56 -6.11 21.24 -3.25
CA SER A 56 -7.46 20.91 -3.75
C SER A 56 -8.04 19.62 -3.20
N ASN A 57 -7.21 18.66 -2.81
CA ASN A 57 -7.65 17.38 -2.30
C ASN A 57 -6.73 16.92 -1.17
N TRP A 58 -7.04 17.41 0.02
CA TRP A 58 -6.23 17.20 1.21
C TRP A 58 -6.06 15.74 1.62
N TYR A 59 -7.10 14.94 1.49
CA TYR A 59 -7.02 13.51 1.79
C TYR A 59 -6.03 12.81 0.87
N LEU A 60 -6.12 13.08 -0.44
CA LEU A 60 -5.20 12.46 -1.38
C LEU A 60 -3.76 12.99 -1.20
N PHE A 61 -3.59 14.30 -0.98
CA PHE A 61 -2.30 14.88 -0.64
C PHE A 61 -1.65 14.17 0.55
N SER A 62 -2.38 14.03 1.67
CA SER A 62 -1.82 13.49 2.90
C SER A 62 -1.53 11.99 2.80
N LEU A 63 -2.36 11.24 2.07
CA LEU A 63 -2.13 9.83 1.76
C LEU A 63 -0.84 9.64 0.94
N LEU A 64 -0.67 10.41 -0.15
CA LEU A 64 0.52 10.33 -0.99
C LEU A 64 1.78 10.79 -0.23
N ALA A 65 1.67 11.85 0.57
CA ALA A 65 2.75 12.31 1.43
C ALA A 65 3.18 11.21 2.42
N MET A 66 2.22 10.51 3.05
CA MET A 66 2.50 9.39 3.95
C MET A 66 3.25 8.28 3.21
N HIS A 67 2.79 7.89 2.02
CA HIS A 67 3.47 6.88 1.20
C HIS A 67 4.90 7.29 0.86
N LEU A 68 5.13 8.54 0.47
CA LEU A 68 6.46 9.06 0.16
C LEU A 68 7.39 9.05 1.39
N VAL A 69 6.90 9.42 2.58
CA VAL A 69 7.69 9.36 3.82
C VAL A 69 8.09 7.94 4.18
N LEU A 70 7.20 6.96 3.97
CA LEU A 70 7.50 5.56 4.26
C LEU A 70 8.42 4.93 3.22
N LEU A 71 8.25 5.29 1.95
CA LEU A 71 9.03 4.75 0.84
C LEU A 71 10.42 5.39 0.70
N PHE A 72 10.55 6.67 1.05
CA PHE A 72 11.76 7.48 0.85
C PHE A 72 12.01 8.37 2.09
N PRO A 73 12.25 7.77 3.27
CA PRO A 73 12.36 8.51 4.53
C PRO A 73 13.47 9.57 4.52
N GLU A 74 14.55 9.34 3.79
CA GLU A 74 15.67 10.27 3.61
C GLU A 74 15.28 11.55 2.86
N ARG A 75 14.19 11.52 2.08
CA ARG A 75 13.67 12.66 1.31
C ARG A 75 12.50 13.36 1.98
N ARG A 76 12.18 13.01 3.22
CA ARG A 76 11.07 13.61 4.00
C ARG A 76 11.07 15.14 3.99
N GLN A 77 12.25 15.76 4.05
CA GLN A 77 12.38 17.23 4.06
C GLN A 77 11.88 17.88 2.75
N GLU A 78 11.90 17.16 1.63
CA GLU A 78 11.45 17.67 0.32
C GLU A 78 9.93 17.83 0.22
N ILE A 79 9.17 17.13 1.06
CA ILE A 79 7.70 17.20 1.12
C ILE A 79 7.24 18.54 1.74
N LYS A 80 8.10 19.27 2.46
CA LYS A 80 7.79 20.60 3.01
C LYS A 80 6.44 20.66 3.73
N LEU A 81 6.28 19.81 4.75
CA LEU A 81 5.10 19.84 5.63
C LEU A 81 5.16 21.11 6.48
N ALA A 82 4.10 21.91 6.47
CA ALA A 82 3.99 23.13 7.28
C ALA A 82 2.90 23.00 8.34
N GLU A 83 2.84 23.98 9.24
CA GLU A 83 1.88 24.02 10.36
C GLU A 83 0.43 23.92 9.88
N SER A 84 0.10 24.60 8.78
CA SER A 84 -1.25 24.57 8.21
C SER A 84 -1.72 23.16 7.84
N GLN A 85 -0.80 22.31 7.35
CA GLN A 85 -1.11 20.91 7.02
C GLN A 85 -1.43 20.11 8.28
N TRP A 86 -0.68 20.34 9.37
CA TRP A 86 -0.97 19.74 10.66
C TRP A 86 -2.36 20.15 11.16
N THR A 87 -2.63 21.45 11.23
CA THR A 87 -3.90 21.97 11.75
C THR A 87 -5.09 21.38 11.00
N GLU A 88 -5.07 21.38 9.67
CA GLU A 88 -6.20 20.87 8.89
C GLU A 88 -6.42 19.35 9.05
N LEU A 89 -5.34 18.55 9.08
CA LEU A 89 -5.47 17.11 9.30
C LEU A 89 -5.93 16.80 10.72
N TYR A 90 -5.42 17.54 11.71
CA TYR A 90 -5.82 17.40 13.11
C TYR A 90 -7.31 17.72 13.30
N ASP A 91 -7.80 18.80 12.70
CA ASP A 91 -9.23 19.16 12.78
C ASP A 91 -10.12 18.04 12.23
N ARG A 92 -9.71 17.36 11.15
CA ARG A 92 -10.45 16.20 10.58
C ARG A 92 -10.44 14.99 11.50
N VAL A 93 -9.33 14.73 12.18
CA VAL A 93 -9.23 13.68 13.21
C VAL A 93 -10.22 13.99 14.34
N GLU A 94 -10.22 15.22 14.87
CA GLU A 94 -11.17 15.60 15.92
C GLU A 94 -12.63 15.55 15.44
N MET A 95 -12.88 15.86 14.17
CA MET A 95 -14.21 15.73 13.57
C MET A 95 -14.67 14.27 13.40
N SER A 96 -13.80 13.27 13.47
CA SER A 96 -14.18 11.86 13.34
C SER A 96 -14.11 11.08 14.67
N ARG A 97 -13.41 11.63 15.66
CA ARG A 97 -13.27 11.05 17.00
C ARG A 97 -14.63 10.69 17.61
N GLY A 98 -14.77 9.42 18.04
CA GLY A 98 -15.99 8.90 18.64
C GLY A 98 -17.19 8.71 17.70
N ARG A 99 -17.07 9.10 16.43
CA ARG A 99 -18.15 9.02 15.43
C ARG A 99 -17.90 7.97 14.37
N ASP A 100 -16.68 7.93 13.85
CA ASP A 100 -16.27 7.03 12.78
C ASP A 100 -14.84 6.56 13.06
N TRP A 101 -14.71 5.41 13.71
CA TRP A 101 -13.43 4.85 14.11
C TRP A 101 -12.54 4.42 12.92
N PRO A 102 -13.06 3.79 11.85
CA PRO A 102 -12.30 3.58 10.61
C PRO A 102 -11.72 4.87 10.02
N PHE A 103 -12.54 5.91 9.89
CA PHE A 103 -12.05 7.18 9.33
C PHE A 103 -11.05 7.87 10.26
N PHE A 104 -11.34 7.90 11.56
CA PHE A 104 -10.48 8.45 12.60
C PHE A 104 -9.10 7.79 12.61
N SER A 105 -9.05 6.45 12.71
CA SER A 105 -7.81 5.68 12.81
C SER A 105 -6.90 5.85 11.59
N SER A 106 -7.49 5.85 10.39
CA SER A 106 -6.74 6.09 9.14
C SER A 106 -6.08 7.48 9.12
N HIS A 107 -6.79 8.53 9.55
CA HIS A 107 -6.22 9.89 9.60
C HIS A 107 -5.19 10.05 10.71
N VAL A 108 -5.38 9.39 11.86
CA VAL A 108 -4.38 9.38 12.92
C VAL A 108 -3.09 8.70 12.46
N LYS A 109 -3.16 7.58 11.74
CA LYS A 109 -1.98 6.95 11.13
C LYS A 109 -1.23 7.92 10.22
N ILE A 110 -1.94 8.65 9.36
CA ILE A 110 -1.34 9.66 8.47
C ILE A 110 -0.63 10.72 9.31
N LEU A 111 -1.28 11.27 10.34
CA LEU A 111 -0.67 12.27 11.22
C LEU A 111 0.56 11.74 11.95
N LEU A 112 0.50 10.53 12.51
CA LEU A 112 1.63 9.92 13.20
C LEU A 112 2.82 9.66 12.28
N THR A 113 2.57 9.41 10.99
CA THR A 113 3.64 9.22 10.00
C THR A 113 4.25 10.57 9.59
N LEU A 114 3.40 11.56 9.31
CA LEU A 114 3.82 12.88 8.81
C LEU A 114 4.35 13.83 9.89
N PHE A 115 3.89 13.68 11.14
CA PHE A 115 4.22 14.54 12.29
C PHE A 115 4.42 13.71 13.57
N PRO A 116 5.37 12.75 13.59
CA PRO A 116 5.57 11.84 14.70
C PRO A 116 5.93 12.57 16.00
N GLU A 117 6.61 13.71 15.91
CA GLU A 117 6.97 14.56 17.05
C GLU A 117 5.76 15.19 17.78
N ARG A 118 4.58 15.13 17.16
CA ARG A 118 3.33 15.69 17.70
C ARG A 118 2.39 14.63 18.26
N ARG A 119 2.86 13.39 18.42
CA ARG A 119 2.06 12.29 18.92
C ARG A 119 1.29 12.61 20.21
N ASP A 120 1.94 13.29 21.16
CA ASP A 120 1.30 13.61 22.45
C ASP A 120 0.15 14.62 22.31
N GLN A 121 0.04 15.33 21.19
CA GLN A 121 -1.08 16.25 20.90
C GLN A 121 -2.35 15.50 20.46
N LEU A 122 -2.25 14.23 20.07
CA LEU A 122 -3.38 13.44 19.54
C LEU A 122 -4.28 12.85 20.63
N ASN A 123 -3.94 13.01 21.91
CA ASN A 123 -4.73 12.49 23.04
C ASN A 123 -5.17 11.03 22.82
N LEU A 124 -4.20 10.16 22.51
CA LEU A 124 -4.42 8.72 22.30
C LEU A 124 -4.54 8.01 23.65
N ASP A 125 -5.71 8.14 24.28
CA ASP A 125 -6.03 7.54 25.58
C ASP A 125 -6.70 6.16 25.45
N GLU A 126 -7.03 5.55 26.59
CA GLU A 126 -7.74 4.26 26.64
C GLU A 126 -9.14 4.33 26.02
N GLY A 127 -9.79 5.50 26.02
CA GLY A 127 -11.11 5.68 25.39
C GLY A 127 -11.02 5.53 23.87
N VAL A 128 -10.01 6.15 23.25
CA VAL A 128 -9.71 5.99 21.82
C VAL A 128 -9.39 4.53 21.48
N LYS A 129 -8.50 3.92 22.26
CA LYS A 129 -8.11 2.52 22.09
C LYS A 129 -9.31 1.58 22.13
N ASN A 130 -10.14 1.68 23.16
CA ASN A 130 -11.33 0.84 23.31
C ASN A 130 -12.32 1.03 22.16
N GLY A 131 -12.57 2.28 21.74
CA GLY A 131 -13.48 2.55 20.63
C GLY A 131 -13.04 1.94 19.29
N ILE A 132 -11.74 1.96 19.01
CA ILE A 132 -11.18 1.29 17.82
C ILE A 132 -11.25 -0.24 17.97
N GLN A 133 -10.93 -0.79 19.14
CA GLN A 133 -11.03 -2.24 19.40
C GLN A 133 -12.46 -2.76 19.23
N GLU A 134 -13.46 -2.04 19.73
CA GLU A 134 -14.88 -2.36 19.50
C GLU A 134 -15.23 -2.37 18.00
N SER A 135 -14.62 -1.48 17.22
CA SER A 135 -14.81 -1.45 15.76
C SER A 135 -14.13 -2.63 15.08
N VAL A 136 -12.94 -3.01 15.50
CA VAL A 136 -12.26 -4.24 15.03
C VAL A 136 -13.17 -5.46 15.24
N GLU A 137 -13.75 -5.60 16.43
CA GLU A 137 -14.65 -6.72 16.71
C GLU A 137 -15.93 -6.68 15.85
N ARG A 138 -16.48 -5.50 15.58
CA ARG A 138 -17.65 -5.35 14.70
C ARG A 138 -17.39 -5.84 13.26
N TYR A 139 -16.17 -5.64 12.75
CA TYR A 139 -15.82 -6.04 11.38
C TYR A 139 -15.26 -7.47 11.27
N ARG A 140 -15.04 -8.16 12.39
CA ARG A 140 -14.40 -9.48 12.46
C ARG A 140 -15.00 -10.54 11.53
N GLU A 141 -16.31 -10.50 11.34
CA GLU A 141 -17.05 -11.51 10.56
C GLU A 141 -17.64 -10.96 9.26
N THR A 142 -17.58 -9.64 9.05
CA THR A 142 -18.30 -8.96 7.96
C THR A 142 -17.37 -8.36 6.91
N ASP A 143 -16.20 -7.87 7.33
CA ASP A 143 -15.28 -7.17 6.45
C ASP A 143 -13.83 -7.32 6.96
N LEU A 144 -13.17 -8.38 6.49
CA LEU A 144 -11.77 -8.66 6.80
C LEU A 144 -10.83 -7.55 6.31
N TRP A 145 -11.20 -6.84 5.26
CA TRP A 145 -10.42 -5.73 4.73
C TRP A 145 -10.40 -4.58 5.72
N THR A 146 -11.58 -4.11 6.13
CA THR A 146 -11.69 -3.04 7.12
C THR A 146 -11.10 -3.47 8.46
N GLN A 147 -11.36 -4.71 8.90
CA GLN A 147 -10.82 -5.24 10.15
C GLN A 147 -9.29 -5.22 10.16
N SER A 148 -8.63 -5.77 9.14
CA SER A 148 -7.16 -5.82 9.08
C SER A 148 -6.53 -4.44 9.04
N GLY A 149 -7.15 -3.49 8.32
CA GLY A 149 -6.71 -2.10 8.29
C GLY A 149 -6.77 -1.44 9.66
N LEU A 150 -7.89 -1.59 10.36
CA LEU A 150 -8.08 -1.07 11.72
C LEU A 150 -7.06 -1.64 12.71
N ILE A 151 -6.71 -2.93 12.61
CA ILE A 151 -5.73 -3.55 13.49
C ILE A 151 -4.34 -2.96 13.25
N VAL A 152 -3.93 -2.77 11.99
CA VAL A 152 -2.65 -2.12 11.68
C VAL A 152 -2.63 -0.69 12.21
N ASP A 153 -3.68 0.08 11.96
CA ASP A 153 -3.79 1.46 12.46
C ASP A 153 -3.73 1.50 13.99
N LEU A 154 -4.41 0.57 14.67
CA LEU A 154 -4.39 0.42 16.11
C LEU A 154 -2.99 0.07 16.66
N ILE A 155 -2.24 -0.81 15.99
CA ILE A 155 -0.85 -1.13 16.39
C ILE A 155 0.06 0.09 16.20
N ILE A 156 -0.11 0.88 15.14
CA ILE A 156 0.65 2.13 14.93
C ILE A 156 0.34 3.14 16.05
N MET A 157 -0.92 3.24 16.45
CA MET A 157 -1.37 4.09 17.55
C MET A 157 -0.99 3.55 18.93
N PHE A 158 -0.87 2.25 19.12
CA PHE A 158 -0.60 1.60 20.41
C PHE A 158 0.34 0.40 20.20
N PRO A 159 1.65 0.63 20.03
CA PRO A 159 2.61 -0.40 19.62
C PRO A 159 2.67 -1.61 20.58
N GLU A 160 2.37 -1.39 21.86
CA GLU A 160 2.28 -2.45 22.87
C GLU A 160 1.22 -3.52 22.54
N LEU A 161 0.23 -3.20 21.71
CA LEU A 161 -0.82 -4.14 21.28
C LEU A 161 -0.36 -5.12 20.22
N ARG A 162 0.80 -4.89 19.56
CA ARG A 162 1.32 -5.80 18.53
C ARG A 162 1.41 -7.23 19.04
N ASN A 163 1.92 -7.42 20.25
CA ASN A 163 2.07 -8.75 20.85
C ASN A 163 0.72 -9.43 21.12
N ASN A 164 -0.33 -8.68 21.44
CA ASN A 164 -1.67 -9.22 21.67
C ASN A 164 -2.26 -9.76 20.35
N TYR A 165 -2.20 -8.96 19.28
CA TYR A 165 -2.73 -9.36 17.97
C TYR A 165 -1.89 -10.44 17.27
N SER A 166 -0.56 -10.42 17.44
CA SER A 166 0.33 -11.46 16.89
C SER A 166 0.04 -12.87 17.43
N ARG A 167 -0.67 -12.97 18.56
CA ARG A 167 -1.09 -14.22 19.19
C ARG A 167 -2.56 -14.58 18.94
N ASP A 168 -3.31 -13.72 18.25
CA ASP A 168 -4.71 -14.00 17.92
C ASP A 168 -4.78 -15.02 16.78
N ILE A 169 -4.95 -16.29 17.16
CA ILE A 169 -5.05 -17.42 16.24
C ILE A 169 -6.25 -17.28 15.30
N THR A 170 -7.37 -16.74 15.79
CA THR A 170 -8.58 -16.56 14.98
C THR A 170 -8.34 -15.52 13.90
N LEU A 171 -7.70 -14.40 14.24
CA LEU A 171 -7.30 -13.38 13.27
C LEU A 171 -6.34 -13.95 12.22
N LYS A 172 -5.29 -14.69 12.66
CA LYS A 172 -4.34 -15.33 11.74
C LYS A 172 -5.07 -16.26 10.76
N GLN A 173 -6.00 -17.08 11.24
CA GLN A 173 -6.80 -17.97 10.40
C GLN A 173 -7.73 -17.21 9.43
N SER A 174 -8.38 -16.14 9.87
CA SER A 174 -9.23 -15.31 9.01
C SER A 174 -8.43 -14.64 7.89
N LEU A 175 -7.26 -14.09 8.21
CA LEU A 175 -6.36 -13.51 7.21
C LEU A 175 -5.84 -14.56 6.24
N GLN A 176 -5.46 -15.75 6.72
CA GLN A 176 -5.05 -16.85 5.85
C GLN A 176 -6.16 -17.25 4.88
N LYS A 177 -7.41 -17.36 5.35
CA LYS A 177 -8.55 -17.64 4.46
C LYS A 177 -8.75 -16.56 3.41
N GLY A 178 -8.63 -15.28 3.79
CA GLY A 178 -8.70 -14.17 2.85
C GLY A 178 -7.59 -14.25 1.80
N MET A 179 -6.37 -14.56 2.24
CA MET A 179 -5.22 -14.78 1.37
C MET A 179 -5.44 -15.94 0.40
N ASP A 180 -5.91 -17.08 0.88
CA ASP A 180 -6.21 -18.26 0.05
C ASP A 180 -7.32 -17.96 -0.97
N PHE A 181 -8.35 -17.22 -0.56
CA PHE A 181 -9.42 -16.77 -1.45
C PHE A 181 -8.85 -15.94 -2.60
N TYR A 182 -8.06 -14.91 -2.31
CA TYR A 182 -7.53 -14.04 -3.35
C TYR A 182 -6.44 -14.70 -4.19
N LYS A 183 -5.67 -15.64 -3.64
CA LYS A 183 -4.68 -16.44 -4.39
C LYS A 183 -5.34 -17.34 -5.44
N SER A 184 -6.61 -17.71 -5.23
CA SER A 184 -7.38 -18.52 -6.19
C SER A 184 -7.97 -17.73 -7.36
N GLU A 185 -7.93 -16.39 -7.32
CA GLU A 185 -8.43 -15.52 -8.38
C GLU A 185 -7.37 -15.33 -9.49
N PRO A 186 -7.74 -15.37 -10.78
CA PRO A 186 -6.79 -15.42 -11.91
C PRO A 186 -6.13 -14.09 -12.27
N ALA A 187 -6.29 -13.04 -11.47
CA ALA A 187 -5.66 -11.75 -11.68
C ALA A 187 -5.06 -11.26 -10.36
N VAL A 188 -3.97 -10.48 -10.45
CA VAL A 188 -3.33 -9.82 -9.31
C VAL A 188 -4.39 -9.03 -8.55
N ASN A 189 -4.85 -9.59 -7.45
CA ASN A 189 -5.84 -8.92 -6.64
C ASN A 189 -5.07 -7.97 -5.74
N LEU A 190 -5.14 -6.66 -6.00
CA LEU A 190 -4.58 -5.63 -5.13
C LEU A 190 -4.94 -5.89 -3.65
N HIS A 191 -6.13 -6.46 -3.41
CA HIS A 191 -6.56 -6.83 -2.07
C HIS A 191 -5.68 -7.92 -1.43
N TYR A 192 -5.18 -8.89 -2.21
CA TYR A 192 -4.23 -9.91 -1.72
C TYR A 192 -2.93 -9.27 -1.26
N VAL A 193 -2.35 -8.40 -2.11
CA VAL A 193 -1.06 -7.75 -1.86
C VAL A 193 -1.14 -6.89 -0.60
N VAL A 194 -2.21 -6.09 -0.49
CA VAL A 194 -2.45 -5.24 0.67
C VAL A 194 -2.70 -6.08 1.93
N LEU A 195 -3.49 -7.16 1.86
CA LEU A 195 -3.70 -8.05 3.00
C LEU A 195 -2.43 -8.76 3.44
N ALA A 196 -1.60 -9.22 2.51
CA ALA A 196 -0.30 -9.84 2.80
C ALA A 196 0.65 -8.83 3.46
N ALA A 197 0.69 -7.59 2.98
CA ALA A 197 1.47 -6.53 3.60
C ALA A 197 0.99 -6.24 5.03
N ARG A 198 -0.33 -6.10 5.24
CA ARG A 198 -0.92 -5.93 6.58
C ARG A 198 -0.63 -7.13 7.48
N PHE A 199 -0.71 -8.35 6.96
CA PHE A 199 -0.34 -9.56 7.69
C PHE A 199 1.13 -9.50 8.15
N SER A 200 2.04 -9.10 7.26
CA SER A 200 3.47 -8.96 7.58
C SER A 200 3.73 -7.93 8.68
N VAL A 201 2.92 -6.87 8.75
CA VAL A 201 3.00 -5.89 9.84
C VAL A 201 2.56 -6.51 11.18
N ILE A 202 1.43 -7.25 11.17
CA ILE A 202 0.82 -7.83 12.38
C ILE A 202 1.60 -9.07 12.89
N PHE A 203 2.06 -9.93 11.97
CA PHE A 203 2.72 -11.21 12.21
C PHE A 203 4.07 -11.29 11.49
N PRO A 204 5.05 -10.43 11.83
CA PRO A 204 6.33 -10.37 11.13
C PRO A 204 7.08 -11.71 11.12
N GLN A 205 7.00 -12.47 12.21
CA GLN A 205 7.62 -13.80 12.33
C GLN A 205 7.01 -14.85 11.39
N ASP A 206 5.77 -14.63 10.95
CA ASP A 206 5.03 -15.52 10.08
C ASP A 206 5.06 -15.04 8.61
N LYS A 207 5.86 -14.02 8.29
CA LYS A 207 5.97 -13.51 6.92
C LYS A 207 6.41 -14.60 5.94
N HIS A 208 7.26 -15.53 6.38
CA HIS A 208 7.67 -16.69 5.58
C HIS A 208 6.51 -17.68 5.32
N ASP A 209 5.48 -17.71 6.18
CA ASP A 209 4.29 -18.55 6.01
C ASP A 209 3.37 -18.02 4.89
N LEU A 210 3.55 -16.75 4.47
CA LEU A 210 2.70 -16.12 3.46
C LEU A 210 2.85 -16.74 2.06
N GLN A 211 3.90 -17.56 1.85
CA GLN A 211 4.20 -18.19 0.55
C GLN A 211 4.15 -17.19 -0.61
N ILE A 212 4.69 -15.99 -0.38
CA ILE A 212 4.91 -15.00 -1.43
C ILE A 212 6.03 -15.57 -2.31
N ASP A 213 5.64 -16.11 -3.47
CA ASP A 213 6.55 -16.70 -4.43
C ASP A 213 6.99 -15.68 -5.48
N ASP A 214 8.00 -16.06 -6.27
CA ASP A 214 8.52 -15.22 -7.36
C ASP A 214 7.44 -14.80 -8.36
N LYS A 215 6.41 -15.64 -8.53
CA LYS A 215 5.30 -15.38 -9.43
C LYS A 215 4.42 -14.23 -8.91
N LEU A 216 4.09 -14.22 -7.62
CA LEU A 216 3.35 -13.09 -7.03
C LEU A 216 4.15 -11.79 -7.14
N TRP A 217 5.46 -11.83 -6.93
CA TRP A 217 6.32 -10.66 -7.09
C TRP A 217 6.33 -10.13 -8.53
N GLU A 218 6.46 -11.03 -9.51
CA GLU A 218 6.37 -10.67 -10.93
C GLU A 218 5.01 -10.02 -11.25
N GLU A 219 3.92 -10.57 -10.70
CA GLU A 219 2.56 -10.06 -10.82
C GLU A 219 2.40 -8.65 -10.23
N ILE A 220 2.86 -8.43 -8.99
CA ILE A 220 2.87 -7.11 -8.34
C ILE A 220 3.64 -6.10 -9.20
N TYR A 221 4.78 -6.52 -9.73
CA TYR A 221 5.62 -5.65 -10.56
C TYR A 221 4.96 -5.29 -11.88
N ILE A 222 4.35 -6.26 -12.57
CA ILE A 222 3.61 -6.02 -13.81
C ILE A 222 2.49 -5.03 -13.55
N GLU A 223 1.68 -5.23 -12.50
CA GLU A 223 0.59 -4.34 -12.14
C GLU A 223 1.11 -2.92 -11.86
N ARG A 224 2.14 -2.80 -11.02
CA ARG A 224 2.79 -1.52 -10.70
C ARG A 224 3.24 -0.78 -11.96
N ARG A 225 3.87 -1.50 -12.90
CA ARG A 225 4.30 -0.93 -14.19
C ARG A 225 3.12 -0.48 -15.05
N GLN A 226 1.99 -1.20 -15.03
CA GLN A 226 0.78 -0.80 -15.74
C GLN A 226 0.14 0.46 -15.12
N GLN A 227 0.26 0.67 -13.81
CA GLN A 227 -0.30 1.83 -13.13
C GLN A 227 0.54 3.13 -13.25
N ARG A 228 1.81 3.04 -13.69
CA ARG A 228 2.77 4.17 -13.82
C ARG A 228 2.34 5.36 -14.71
N GLY A 229 1.14 5.36 -15.31
CA GLY A 229 0.64 6.47 -16.12
C GLY A 229 -0.85 6.78 -16.00
N SER A 230 -1.59 6.09 -15.13
CA SER A 230 -3.06 6.16 -15.11
C SER A 230 -3.65 6.34 -13.73
N ARG A 231 -3.01 5.80 -12.69
CA ARG A 231 -3.55 5.72 -11.32
C ARG A 231 -2.44 5.84 -10.28
N VAL A 232 -1.95 7.06 -10.08
CA VAL A 232 -0.85 7.35 -9.15
C VAL A 232 -1.16 6.97 -7.69
N PRO A 233 -2.38 7.13 -7.15
CA PRO A 233 -2.69 6.68 -5.79
C PRO A 233 -2.51 5.16 -5.61
N GLU A 234 -3.03 4.38 -6.55
CA GLU A 234 -2.91 2.93 -6.57
C GLU A 234 -1.46 2.49 -6.78
N LEU A 235 -0.69 3.20 -7.63
CA LEU A 235 0.75 3.01 -7.75
C LEU A 235 1.46 3.21 -6.41
N ALA A 236 1.14 4.28 -5.68
CA ALA A 236 1.77 4.59 -4.40
C ALA A 236 1.44 3.54 -3.33
N GLU A 237 0.17 3.10 -3.27
CA GLU A 237 -0.26 2.03 -2.36
C GLU A 237 0.39 0.69 -2.69
N LEU A 238 0.42 0.29 -3.97
CA LEU A 238 1.12 -0.91 -4.43
C LEU A 238 2.61 -0.85 -4.08
N SER A 239 3.24 0.30 -4.30
CA SER A 239 4.66 0.52 -4.01
C SER A 239 4.97 0.37 -2.52
N LEU A 240 4.13 0.95 -1.66
CA LEU A 240 4.28 0.82 -0.21
C LEU A 240 4.08 -0.63 0.26
N ASN A 241 3.03 -1.30 -0.20
CA ASN A 241 2.78 -2.69 0.19
C ASN A 241 3.90 -3.62 -0.30
N ALA A 242 4.40 -3.42 -1.52
CA ALA A 242 5.58 -4.12 -2.01
C ALA A 242 6.80 -3.86 -1.11
N ALA A 243 7.07 -2.62 -0.72
CA ALA A 243 8.18 -2.30 0.18
C ALA A 243 8.05 -2.98 1.55
N ILE A 244 6.83 -3.03 2.12
CA ILE A 244 6.55 -3.74 3.38
C ILE A 244 6.83 -5.25 3.23
N LEU A 245 6.45 -5.83 2.08
CA LEU A 245 6.68 -7.23 1.77
C LEU A 245 8.15 -7.55 1.46
N ASP A 246 8.97 -6.55 1.13
CA ASP A 246 10.38 -6.73 0.79
C ASP A 246 11.30 -6.64 2.02
N VAL A 247 10.95 -5.80 3.01
CA VAL A 247 11.81 -5.61 4.20
C VAL A 247 11.74 -6.76 5.21
N ASP A 248 12.89 -7.10 5.82
CA ASP A 248 12.97 -8.13 6.86
C ASP A 248 12.09 -7.81 8.07
N GLU A 249 12.08 -6.53 8.47
CA GLU A 249 11.37 -6.07 9.66
C GLU A 249 10.67 -4.75 9.40
N VAL A 250 9.43 -4.67 9.86
CA VAL A 250 8.70 -3.43 10.05
C VAL A 250 8.74 -3.08 11.53
N SER A 251 9.35 -1.93 11.84
CA SER A 251 9.38 -1.38 13.19
C SER A 251 8.24 -0.41 13.39
N ILE A 252 7.65 -0.49 14.58
CA ILE A 252 6.59 0.43 14.99
C ILE A 252 7.01 0.96 16.35
N THR A 253 7.39 2.23 16.40
CA THR A 253 7.83 2.89 17.63
C THR A 253 6.90 4.04 17.99
N ARG A 254 6.90 4.42 19.28
CA ARG A 254 6.12 5.56 19.74
C ARG A 254 6.62 6.86 19.10
N GLU A 255 7.93 6.97 18.92
CA GLU A 255 8.63 8.19 18.53
C GLU A 255 8.63 8.41 17.01
N ARG A 256 8.60 7.34 16.21
CA ARG A 256 8.76 7.43 14.76
C ARG A 256 7.59 6.85 13.97
N GLY A 257 6.65 6.18 14.64
CA GLY A 257 5.54 5.51 13.99
C GLY A 257 6.00 4.27 13.24
N LEU A 258 5.43 4.04 12.05
CA LEU A 258 5.76 2.93 11.16
C LEU A 258 7.07 3.21 10.40
N GLU A 259 8.03 2.30 10.50
CA GLU A 259 9.32 2.38 9.82
C GLU A 259 9.69 1.05 9.16
N LEU A 260 10.27 1.12 7.97
CA LEU A 260 10.80 -0.04 7.25
C LEU A 260 12.29 -0.20 7.62
N ILE A 261 12.65 -1.29 8.31
CA ILE A 261 14.03 -1.56 8.77
C ILE A 261 14.79 -2.42 7.74
N ASN A 262 16.11 -2.27 7.68
CA ASN A 262 17.03 -3.02 6.82
C ASN A 262 16.82 -2.87 5.31
N ARG A 263 16.09 -1.83 4.88
CA ARG A 263 16.18 -1.41 3.49
C ARG A 263 17.55 -0.77 3.29
N GLU A 264 18.42 -1.42 2.51
CA GLU A 264 19.66 -0.77 2.08
C GLU A 264 19.28 0.60 1.52
N ALA A 265 19.84 1.66 2.09
CA ALA A 265 19.62 2.99 1.56
C ALA A 265 20.05 2.92 0.09
N VAL A 266 19.09 3.06 -0.82
CA VAL A 266 19.39 3.09 -2.25
C VAL A 266 20.37 4.24 -2.41
N GLU A 267 21.66 3.93 -2.58
CA GLU A 267 22.66 4.96 -2.73
C GLU A 267 22.20 5.85 -3.87
N PRO A 268 22.14 7.18 -3.67
CA PRO A 268 21.68 8.07 -4.71
C PRO A 268 22.57 7.85 -5.93
N ARG A 269 22.04 7.16 -6.95
CA ARG A 269 22.70 7.06 -8.25
C ARG A 269 22.89 8.49 -8.69
N SER A 270 24.16 8.90 -8.78
CA SER A 270 24.51 10.22 -9.28
C SER A 270 23.79 10.42 -10.60
N LEU A 271 22.90 11.43 -10.64
CA LEU A 271 22.18 11.76 -11.87
C LEU A 271 23.23 11.93 -12.98
N PRO A 272 23.02 11.32 -14.17
CA PRO A 272 23.95 11.50 -15.27
C PRO A 272 24.14 13.00 -15.49
N VAL A 273 25.39 13.47 -15.37
CA VAL A 273 25.76 14.86 -15.58
C VAL A 273 25.25 15.23 -16.97
N ARG A 274 24.24 16.11 -17.03
CA ARG A 274 23.76 16.65 -18.31
C ARG A 274 24.94 17.33 -18.99
N THR A 275 25.54 16.68 -19.97
CA THR A 275 26.44 17.33 -20.91
C THR A 275 25.61 18.31 -21.71
N SER A 276 25.79 19.60 -21.44
CA SER A 276 25.25 20.67 -22.29
C SER A 276 25.83 20.47 -23.70
N VAL A 277 24.94 20.20 -24.65
CA VAL A 277 25.20 20.25 -26.10
C VAL A 277 24.99 21.68 -26.56
#